data_AF-A0A8T3P8Z0-F1
#
_entry.id   AF-A0A8T3P8Z0-F1
#
_cell.length_a   1.000
_cell.length_b   1.000
_cell.length_c   1.000
_cell.angle_alpha   90.00
_cell.angle_beta   90.00
_cell.angle_gamma   90.00
#
_symmetry.space_group_name_H-M   'P 1'
#
loop_
_entity.id
_entity.type
_entity.pdbx_description
1 polymer ?
#
loop_
_entity_poly.entity_id
_entity_poly.type
_entity_poly.pdbx_seq_one_letter_code
_entity_poly.pdbx_strand_id
1 'polypeptide(L)'
;MAVDRSSVGGQIDIYLVDVDSGLQTQLTETPGDDGSLEWSPDGELIAFQADQEFGLVVMRTDGTDRTLLTRVSDKGFGIAWSPDSKRIAFVSLGVVSVIGADGSGEGELLDIPGFVIEDVAWRP
;
A
#
# COMPACT_ATOMS: atom_id res chain seq x y z
N MET A 1 -15.04 9.34 -3.14
CA MET A 1 -14.27 8.91 -1.96
C MET A 1 -12.80 9.14 -2.24
N ALA A 2 -12.06 9.70 -1.30
CA ALA A 2 -10.61 9.90 -1.39
C ALA A 2 -9.96 9.40 -0.09
N VAL A 3 -8.75 8.84 -0.18
CA VAL A 3 -7.90 8.65 1.01
C VAL A 3 -6.88 9.77 1.02
N ASP A 4 -6.69 10.36 2.20
CA ASP A 4 -5.73 11.43 2.42
C ASP A 4 -4.73 11.03 3.51
N ARG A 5 -3.50 11.52 3.37
CA ARG A 5 -2.43 11.40 4.38
C ARG A 5 -2.45 12.69 5.17
N SER A 6 -2.93 12.64 6.41
CA SER A 6 -2.98 13.83 7.27
C SER A 6 -2.08 13.66 8.49
N SER A 7 -1.35 14.71 8.85
CA SER A 7 -0.42 14.69 9.97
C SER A 7 -1.03 15.37 11.20
N VAL A 8 -1.22 14.62 12.29
CA VAL A 8 -1.49 15.20 13.62
C VAL A 8 -0.34 14.80 14.55
N GLY A 9 0.42 15.77 15.03
CA GLY A 9 1.49 15.51 16.02
C GLY A 9 2.79 14.91 15.47
N GLY A 10 3.02 14.91 14.14
CA GLY A 10 4.23 14.36 13.52
C GLY A 10 4.14 12.87 13.16
N GLN A 11 2.92 12.35 13.07
CA GLN A 11 2.54 11.00 12.66
C GLN A 11 1.74 11.10 11.37
N ILE A 12 2.05 10.31 10.35
CA ILE A 12 1.20 10.22 9.15
C ILE A 12 0.33 8.98 9.29
N ASP A 13 -0.94 9.21 9.58
CA ASP A 13 -1.98 8.18 9.57
C ASP A 13 -2.79 8.27 8.27
N ILE A 14 -3.45 7.16 7.93
CA ILE A 14 -4.35 7.04 6.78
C ILE A 14 -5.75 7.45 7.22
N TYR A 15 -6.31 8.45 6.54
CA TYR A 15 -7.68 8.90 6.73
C TYR A 15 -8.52 8.63 5.48
N LEU A 16 -9.70 8.08 5.67
CA LEU A 16 -10.74 8.06 4.66
C LEU A 16 -11.51 9.39 4.72
N VAL A 17 -11.57 10.08 3.58
CA VAL A 17 -12.31 11.33 3.43
C VAL A 17 -13.43 11.13 2.41
N ASP A 18 -14.66 11.28 2.88
CA ASP A 18 -15.80 11.47 2.00
C ASP A 18 -15.79 12.91 1.47
N VAL A 19 -15.53 13.07 0.18
CA VAL A 19 -15.31 14.39 -0.44
C VAL A 19 -16.60 15.21 -0.52
N ASP A 20 -17.76 14.55 -0.62
CA ASP A 20 -19.05 15.20 -0.78
C ASP A 20 -19.58 15.74 0.55
N SER A 21 -19.36 15.00 1.64
CA SER A 21 -19.81 15.36 2.99
C SER A 21 -18.72 15.98 3.86
N GLY A 22 -17.45 15.83 3.49
CA GLY A 22 -16.29 16.22 4.29
C GLY A 22 -16.06 15.32 5.51
N LEU A 23 -16.76 14.17 5.62
CA LEU A 23 -16.63 13.26 6.74
C LEU A 23 -15.26 12.56 6.70
N GLN A 24 -14.55 12.62 7.82
CA GLN A 24 -13.23 12.01 7.98
C GLN A 24 -13.33 10.83 8.93
N THR A 25 -12.78 9.69 8.52
CA THR A 25 -12.64 8.48 9.35
C THR A 25 -11.16 8.11 9.39
N GLN A 26 -10.59 8.08 10.59
CA GLN A 26 -9.22 7.61 10.79
C GLN A 26 -9.18 6.09 10.63
N LEU A 27 -8.33 5.57 9.72
CA LEU A 27 -8.21 4.14 9.45
C LEU A 27 -7.00 3.51 10.15
N THR A 28 -5.94 4.27 10.41
CA THR A 28 -4.77 3.84 11.18
C THR A 28 -4.52 4.76 12.37
N GLU A 29 -4.08 4.17 13.49
CA GLU A 29 -3.62 4.88 14.69
C GLU A 29 -2.28 4.26 15.10
N THR A 30 -1.33 4.23 14.16
CA THR A 30 -0.05 3.54 14.33
C THR A 30 1.08 4.55 14.44
N PRO A 31 1.98 4.41 15.45
CA PRO A 31 3.11 5.30 15.56
C PRO A 31 3.95 5.34 14.27
N GLY A 32 4.29 6.46 13.62
CA GLY A 32 5.18 6.48 12.43
C GLY A 32 4.57 7.14 11.18
N ASP A 33 5.28 7.06 10.04
CA ASP A 33 4.81 7.63 8.77
C ASP A 33 4.28 6.52 7.84
N ASP A 34 2.97 6.43 7.61
CA ASP A 34 2.43 5.55 6.57
C ASP A 34 2.79 6.11 5.18
N GLY A 35 3.48 5.33 4.34
CA GLY A 35 4.15 5.75 3.09
C GLY A 35 3.27 5.80 1.84
N SER A 36 3.72 5.18 0.73
CA SER A 36 2.92 4.98 -0.49
C SER A 36 1.62 4.25 -0.15
N LEU A 37 0.51 4.64 -0.78
CA LEU A 37 -0.81 4.00 -0.60
C LEU A 37 -1.55 3.89 -1.94
N GLU A 38 -2.35 2.84 -2.08
CA GLU A 38 -3.19 2.64 -3.26
C GLU A 38 -4.45 1.84 -2.92
N TRP A 39 -5.56 2.23 -3.53
CA TRP A 39 -6.84 1.51 -3.43
C TRP A 39 -6.85 0.31 -4.39
N SER A 40 -7.48 -0.78 -3.97
CA SER A 40 -7.86 -1.82 -4.93
C SER A 40 -8.85 -1.27 -5.97
N PRO A 41 -8.82 -1.76 -7.22
CA PRO A 41 -9.74 -1.30 -8.27
C PRO A 41 -11.23 -1.48 -7.96
N ASP A 42 -11.59 -2.46 -7.12
CA ASP A 42 -12.96 -2.66 -6.62
C ASP A 42 -13.34 -1.73 -5.46
N GLY A 43 -12.37 -1.00 -4.88
CA GLY A 43 -12.57 -0.09 -3.77
C GLY A 43 -12.84 -0.77 -2.42
N GLU A 44 -12.56 -2.06 -2.27
CA GLU A 44 -12.76 -2.78 -0.99
C GLU A 44 -11.53 -2.78 -0.08
N LEU A 45 -10.33 -2.62 -0.65
CA LEU A 45 -9.05 -2.75 0.05
C LEU A 45 -8.15 -1.54 -0.18
N ILE A 46 -7.23 -1.34 0.77
CA ILE A 46 -6.14 -0.37 0.70
C ILE A 46 -4.84 -1.13 0.92
N ALA A 47 -3.88 -0.94 0.03
CA ALA A 47 -2.50 -1.37 0.21
C ALA A 47 -1.65 -0.15 0.58
N PHE A 48 -0.76 -0.29 1.56
CA PHE A 48 0.12 0.79 1.97
C PHE A 48 1.42 0.28 2.60
N GLN A 49 2.42 1.15 2.60
CA GLN A 49 3.64 0.94 3.37
C GLN A 49 3.42 1.29 4.84
N ALA A 50 3.62 0.31 5.73
CA ALA A 50 3.67 0.51 7.17
C ALA A 50 5.13 0.61 7.64
N ASP A 51 5.60 1.83 7.91
CA ASP A 51 7.01 2.11 8.23
C ASP A 51 7.51 1.39 9.50
N GLN A 52 6.69 1.25 10.54
CA GLN A 52 7.11 0.55 11.77
C GLN A 52 7.24 -0.96 11.59
N GLU A 53 6.42 -1.52 10.71
CA GLU A 53 6.42 -2.95 10.44
C GLU A 53 7.44 -3.31 9.35
N PHE A 54 8.02 -2.29 8.72
CA PHE A 54 8.92 -2.42 7.59
C PHE A 54 8.27 -3.33 6.54
N GLY A 55 7.07 -2.96 6.07
CA GLY A 55 6.24 -3.90 5.34
C GLY A 55 5.15 -3.30 4.46
N LEU A 56 4.72 -4.12 3.50
CA LEU A 56 3.52 -3.90 2.71
C LEU A 56 2.32 -4.50 3.47
N VAL A 57 1.35 -3.65 3.78
CA VAL A 57 0.14 -4.01 4.51
C VAL A 57 -1.07 -3.82 3.61
N VAL A 58 -2.07 -4.70 3.76
CA VAL A 58 -3.40 -4.56 3.18
C VAL A 58 -4.44 -4.52 4.29
N MET A 59 -5.46 -3.68 4.13
CA MET A 59 -6.62 -3.63 5.03
C MET A 59 -7.89 -3.32 4.24
N ARG A 60 -9.06 -3.58 4.84
CA ARG A 60 -10.34 -3.11 4.32
C ARG A 60 -10.47 -1.60 4.46
N THR A 61 -11.30 -1.01 3.62
CA THR A 61 -11.52 0.44 3.57
C THR A 61 -12.28 1.00 4.78
N ASP A 62 -12.86 0.13 5.61
CA ASP A 62 -13.40 0.44 6.92
C ASP A 62 -12.36 0.32 8.07
N GLY A 63 -11.10 0.02 7.73
CA GLY A 63 -9.99 -0.14 8.67
C GLY A 63 -9.87 -1.55 9.28
N THR A 64 -10.74 -2.49 8.92
CA THR A 64 -10.70 -3.87 9.44
C THR A 64 -9.79 -4.79 8.60
N ASP A 65 -9.57 -6.02 9.09
CA ASP A 65 -8.77 -7.07 8.43
C ASP A 65 -7.36 -6.66 7.99
N ARG A 66 -6.72 -5.77 8.76
CA ARG A 66 -5.34 -5.35 8.53
C ARG A 66 -4.36 -6.52 8.60
N THR A 67 -3.65 -6.76 7.50
CA THR A 67 -2.75 -7.90 7.30
C THR A 67 -1.41 -7.43 6.72
N LEU A 68 -0.31 -7.78 7.40
CA LEU A 68 1.04 -7.63 6.85
C LEU A 68 1.28 -8.71 5.80
N LEU A 69 1.47 -8.31 4.54
CA LEU A 69 1.66 -9.25 3.43
C LEU A 69 3.12 -9.71 3.33
N THR A 70 4.06 -8.77 3.40
CA THR A 70 5.50 -9.06 3.34
C THR A 70 6.32 -7.96 4.00
N ARG A 71 7.56 -8.27 4.37
CA ARG A 71 8.51 -7.29 4.91
C ARG A 71 9.40 -6.75 3.82
N VAL A 72 9.54 -5.43 3.80
CA VAL A 72 10.41 -4.68 2.89
C VAL A 72 11.33 -3.78 3.69
N SER A 73 12.60 -3.75 3.32
CA SER A 73 13.63 -3.02 4.07
C SER A 73 13.75 -1.54 3.69
N ASP A 74 13.12 -1.14 2.59
CA ASP A 74 13.22 0.18 1.99
C ASP A 74 11.92 1.00 2.16
N LYS A 75 12.09 2.33 2.14
CA LYS A 75 11.02 3.32 2.30
C LYS A 75 10.62 3.94 0.97
N GLY A 76 9.34 4.29 0.83
CA GLY A 76 8.82 4.97 -0.34
C GLY A 76 8.76 4.09 -1.58
N PHE A 77 8.49 2.80 -1.43
CA PHE A 77 8.40 1.90 -2.57
C PHE A 77 7.11 2.08 -3.36
N GLY A 78 7.18 1.85 -4.68
CA GLY A 78 6.01 1.81 -5.56
C GLY A 78 5.11 0.61 -5.26
N ILE A 79 3.79 0.83 -5.27
CA ILE A 79 2.73 -0.18 -5.06
C ILE A 79 1.76 -0.03 -6.24
N ALA A 80 1.37 -1.16 -6.84
CA ALA A 80 0.38 -1.21 -7.91
C ALA A 80 -0.57 -2.40 -7.78
N TRP A 81 -1.87 -2.16 -7.72
CA TRP A 81 -2.89 -3.21 -7.76
C TRP A 81 -3.12 -3.77 -9.17
N SER A 82 -3.34 -5.07 -9.26
CA SER A 82 -3.85 -5.69 -10.49
C SER A 82 -5.30 -5.29 -10.74
N PRO A 83 -5.75 -5.17 -12.01
CA PRO A 83 -7.10 -4.71 -12.34
C PRO A 83 -8.23 -5.58 -11.78
N ASP A 84 -7.93 -6.83 -11.45
CA ASP A 84 -8.86 -7.79 -10.86
C ASP A 84 -8.84 -7.79 -9.31
N SER A 85 -8.14 -6.84 -8.68
CA SER A 85 -7.98 -6.69 -7.22
C SER A 85 -7.37 -7.89 -6.49
N LYS A 86 -6.73 -8.83 -7.19
CA LYS A 86 -6.22 -10.08 -6.58
C LYS A 86 -4.75 -10.04 -6.23
N ARG A 87 -3.98 -9.15 -6.84
CA ARG A 87 -2.53 -9.09 -6.71
C ARG A 87 -2.06 -7.67 -6.58
N ILE A 88 -0.89 -7.54 -5.97
CA ILE A 88 -0.17 -6.30 -5.80
C ILE A 88 1.21 -6.52 -6.38
N ALA A 89 1.64 -5.63 -7.28
CA ALA A 89 3.03 -5.49 -7.65
C ALA A 89 3.66 -4.41 -6.75
N PHE A 90 4.89 -4.63 -6.32
CA PHE A 90 5.63 -3.67 -5.52
C PHE A 90 7.11 -3.69 -5.88
N VAL A 91 7.81 -2.60 -5.60
CA VAL A 91 9.24 -2.48 -5.93
C VAL A 91 10.08 -2.39 -4.67
N SER A 92 10.85 -3.43 -4.34
CA SER A 92 11.73 -3.40 -3.17
C SER A 92 13.17 -3.55 -3.60
N LEU A 93 14.03 -2.62 -3.17
CA LEU A 93 15.46 -2.58 -3.50
C LEU A 93 15.74 -2.66 -5.02
N GLY A 94 14.86 -2.09 -5.83
CA GLY A 94 14.95 -2.11 -7.30
C GLY A 94 14.43 -3.38 -7.96
N VAL A 95 13.94 -4.34 -7.18
CA VAL A 95 13.33 -5.58 -7.67
C VAL A 95 11.81 -5.43 -7.69
N VAL A 96 11.18 -5.75 -8.83
CA VAL A 96 9.73 -5.83 -8.93
C VAL A 96 9.29 -7.21 -8.48
N SER A 97 8.43 -7.23 -7.48
CA SER A 97 7.82 -8.44 -6.93
C SER A 97 6.30 -8.36 -7.05
N VAL A 98 5.65 -9.52 -7.03
CA VAL A 98 4.19 -9.65 -7.03
C VAL A 98 3.77 -10.55 -5.87
N ILE A 99 2.72 -10.14 -5.17
CA ILE A 99 2.11 -10.91 -4.08
C ILE A 99 0.58 -10.89 -4.24
N GLY A 100 -0.10 -11.96 -3.82
CA GLY A 100 -1.55 -11.99 -3.70
C GLY A 100 -2.02 -11.00 -2.64
N ALA A 101 -3.19 -10.39 -2.85
CA ALA A 101 -3.80 -9.48 -1.88
C ALA A 101 -4.14 -10.17 -0.54
N ASP A 102 -4.24 -11.49 -0.55
CA ASP A 102 -4.41 -12.38 0.61
C ASP A 102 -3.07 -12.84 1.22
N GLY A 103 -1.93 -12.34 0.72
CA GLY A 103 -0.58 -12.72 1.12
C GLY A 103 -0.05 -13.99 0.44
N SER A 104 -0.81 -14.61 -0.46
CA SER A 104 -0.38 -15.82 -1.14
C SER A 104 0.59 -15.55 -2.30
N GLY A 105 1.44 -16.53 -2.61
CA GLY A 105 2.13 -16.59 -3.90
C GLY A 105 3.11 -15.44 -4.18
N GLU A 106 3.80 -14.93 -3.14
CA GLU A 106 4.89 -13.96 -3.33
C GLU A 106 5.95 -14.51 -4.29
N GLY A 107 6.37 -13.69 -5.24
CA GLY A 107 7.45 -14.02 -6.16
C GLY A 107 8.03 -12.80 -6.87
N GLU A 108 9.32 -12.83 -7.10
CA GLU A 108 10.02 -11.85 -7.92
C GLU A 108 9.55 -11.97 -9.38
N LEU A 109 9.24 -10.83 -9.98
CA LEU A 109 8.82 -10.73 -11.38
C LEU A 109 9.98 -10.24 -12.26
N LEU A 110 10.75 -9.26 -11.79
CA LEU A 110 11.78 -8.60 -12.58
C LEU A 110 12.88 -7.98 -11.72
N ASP A 111 14.12 -8.34 -12.04
CA ASP A 111 15.34 -7.69 -11.56
C ASP A 111 16.20 -7.34 -12.78
N ILE A 112 16.51 -6.06 -12.98
CA ILE A 112 17.34 -5.58 -14.10
C ILE A 112 18.68 -5.09 -13.54
N PRO A 113 19.78 -5.82 -13.77
CA PRO A 113 21.09 -5.44 -13.29
C PRO A 113 21.51 -4.03 -13.75
N GLY A 114 21.87 -3.18 -12.80
CA GLY A 114 22.35 -1.82 -13.07
C GLY A 114 21.25 -0.77 -13.27
N PHE A 115 19.98 -1.14 -13.11
CA PHE A 115 18.86 -0.20 -13.10
C PHE A 115 18.18 -0.21 -11.73
N VAL A 116 17.76 0.97 -11.29
CA VAL A 116 16.87 1.10 -10.14
C VAL A 116 15.48 1.30 -10.70
N ILE A 117 14.59 0.36 -10.37
CA ILE A 117 13.16 0.52 -10.60
C ILE A 117 12.62 1.21 -9.34
N GLU A 118 11.85 2.28 -9.52
CA GLU A 118 11.24 3.02 -8.41
C GLU A 118 9.73 2.84 -8.36
N ASP A 119 9.11 2.63 -9.52
CA ASP A 119 7.66 2.59 -9.67
C ASP A 119 7.22 1.44 -10.57
N VAL A 120 5.99 1.00 -10.37
CA VAL A 120 5.36 -0.10 -11.10
C VAL A 120 3.89 0.22 -11.34
N ALA A 121 3.34 -0.29 -12.44
CA ALA A 121 1.92 -0.16 -12.74
C ALA A 121 1.42 -1.40 -13.48
N TRP A 122 0.16 -1.78 -13.24
CA TRP A 122 -0.52 -2.76 -14.06
C TRP A 122 -1.19 -2.10 -15.25
N ARG A 123 -1.25 -2.82 -16.37
CA ARG A 123 -2.14 -2.40 -17.47
C ARG A 123 -3.60 -2.52 -17.03
N PRO A 124 -4.50 -1.62 -17.44
CA PRO A 124 -5.94 -1.77 -17.25
C PRO A 124 -6.51 -3.05 -17.89
#